data_AF-A0A2K5R683-F1
#
_entry.id   AF-A0A2K5R683-F1
#
_cell.length_a   1.000
_cell.length_b   1.000
_cell.length_c   1.000
_cell.angle_alpha   90.00
_cell.angle_beta   90.00
_cell.angle_gamma   90.00
#
_symmetry.space_group_name_H-M   'P 1'
#
loop_
_entity.id
_entity.type
_entity.pdbx_description
1 polymer ?
#
loop_
_entity_poly.entity_id
_entity_poly.type
_entity_poly.pdbx_seq_one_letter_code
_entity_poly.pdbx_strand_id
1 'polypeptide(L)'
;MSSEPPPPPQPPTHQASVGLLDTPRTRERSPSPLRGNVVPSPLPTRRTRTFSATVRASQGPVYKGVCKCFCRSKGHGFITPADGGPDIFLHISE
;
A
#
# COMPACT_ATOMS: atom_id res chain seq x y z
N MET A 1 -31.35 14.67 -60.93
CA MET A 1 -30.50 15.68 -60.27
C MET A 1 -30.50 15.36 -58.80
N SER A 2 -29.63 14.45 -58.35
CA SER A 2 -29.51 14.10 -56.93
C SER A 2 -28.13 14.57 -56.46
N SER A 3 -28.11 15.63 -55.66
CA SER A 3 -26.89 16.17 -55.07
C SER A 3 -26.75 15.60 -53.65
N GLU A 4 -25.71 14.83 -53.42
CA GLU A 4 -25.32 14.37 -52.07
C GLU A 4 -24.61 15.52 -51.32
N PRO A 5 -24.88 15.74 -50.01
CA PRO A 5 -24.21 16.79 -49.25
C PRO A 5 -22.77 16.40 -48.85
N PRO A 6 -21.86 17.37 -48.66
CA PRO A 6 -20.46 17.09 -48.34
C PRO A 6 -20.25 16.65 -46.87
N PRO A 7 -19.18 15.88 -46.58
CA PRO A 7 -18.88 15.41 -45.22
C PRO A 7 -18.37 16.53 -44.29
N PRO A 8 -18.54 16.40 -42.95
CA PRO A 8 -18.12 17.40 -41.98
C PRO A 8 -16.59 17.46 -41.79
N PRO A 9 -16.03 18.61 -41.35
CA PRO A 9 -14.59 18.79 -41.18
C PRO A 9 -14.04 18.01 -39.97
N GLN A 10 -12.91 17.33 -40.17
CA GLN A 10 -12.18 16.62 -39.11
C GLN A 10 -11.32 17.59 -38.27
N PRO A 11 -11.14 17.34 -36.95
CA PRO A 11 -10.32 18.18 -36.09
C PRO A 11 -8.81 18.02 -36.39
N PRO A 12 -7.98 19.05 -36.12
CA PRO A 12 -6.57 19.05 -36.46
C PRO A 12 -5.77 18.05 -35.62
N THR A 13 -5.02 17.19 -36.32
CA THR A 13 -3.97 16.33 -35.77
C THR A 13 -2.79 17.17 -35.33
N HIS A 14 -2.68 17.46 -34.03
CA HIS A 14 -1.43 17.97 -33.45
C HIS A 14 -0.44 16.82 -33.25
N GLN A 15 0.31 16.52 -34.31
CA GLN A 15 1.65 15.94 -34.17
C GLN A 15 2.58 17.06 -33.71
N ALA A 16 3.10 16.94 -32.48
CA ALA A 16 4.26 17.71 -32.04
C ALA A 16 5.21 16.75 -31.31
N SER A 17 6.15 16.20 -32.08
CA SER A 17 7.37 15.61 -31.55
C SER A 17 8.20 16.70 -30.90
N VAL A 18 8.39 16.63 -29.59
CA VAL A 18 9.53 17.25 -28.92
C VAL A 18 10.25 16.18 -28.12
N GLY A 19 11.42 15.79 -28.61
CA GLY A 19 12.33 14.94 -27.85
C GLY A 19 12.84 15.71 -26.64
N LEU A 20 12.80 15.07 -25.47
CA LEU A 20 13.80 15.26 -24.45
C LEU A 20 13.91 13.95 -23.68
N LEU A 21 15.07 13.30 -23.77
CA LEU A 21 15.44 12.25 -22.84
C LEU A 21 15.49 12.90 -21.46
N ASP A 22 14.51 12.62 -20.60
CA ASP A 22 14.77 12.63 -19.17
C ASP A 22 14.37 11.27 -18.62
N THR A 23 15.40 10.60 -18.14
CA THR A 23 15.40 9.41 -17.30
C THR A 23 14.08 9.15 -16.59
N PRO A 24 13.62 7.89 -16.43
CA PRO A 24 12.72 7.61 -15.32
C PRO A 24 13.52 8.02 -14.08
N ARG A 25 13.24 9.20 -13.53
CA ARG A 25 13.61 9.53 -12.17
C ARG A 25 12.84 8.49 -11.38
N THR A 26 13.51 7.36 -11.16
CA THR A 26 13.30 6.45 -10.05
C THR A 26 13.24 7.39 -8.87
N ARG A 27 12.02 7.86 -8.56
CA ARG A 27 11.71 8.39 -7.26
C ARG A 27 12.08 7.21 -6.40
N GLU A 28 13.24 7.33 -5.76
CA GLU A 28 13.75 6.46 -4.71
C GLU A 28 12.57 6.35 -3.75
N ARG A 29 11.68 5.39 -4.04
CA ARG A 29 10.43 5.21 -3.35
C ARG A 29 10.89 4.43 -2.16
N SER A 30 11.42 5.19 -1.20
CA SER A 30 12.01 4.81 0.08
C SER A 30 11.81 3.32 0.31
N PRO A 31 12.88 2.49 0.22
CA PRO A 31 12.81 1.04 0.07
C PRO A 31 11.86 0.53 1.13
N SER A 32 10.62 0.31 0.74
CA SER A 32 9.61 -0.08 1.69
C SER A 32 9.98 -1.54 1.97
N PRO A 33 10.35 -1.90 3.22
CA PRO A 33 10.78 -3.26 3.55
C PRO A 33 9.66 -4.32 3.36
N LEU A 34 8.55 -3.94 2.70
CA LEU A 34 7.30 -4.64 2.52
C LEU A 34 7.24 -5.54 1.27
N ARG A 35 8.36 -5.97 0.66
CA ARG A 35 8.27 -6.89 -0.49
C ARG A 35 7.71 -8.30 -0.15
N GLY A 36 7.27 -8.56 1.08
CA GLY A 36 6.55 -9.78 1.45
C GLY A 36 5.50 -9.65 2.57
N ASN A 37 5.24 -8.45 3.10
CA ASN A 37 4.50 -8.27 4.35
C ASN A 37 3.11 -7.68 4.05
N VAL A 38 2.17 -8.51 3.60
CA VAL A 38 0.81 -8.07 3.25
C VAL A 38 0.12 -7.53 4.51
N VAL A 39 -0.29 -6.27 4.45
CA VAL A 39 -1.09 -5.63 5.50
C VAL A 39 -2.49 -6.27 5.48
N PRO A 40 -2.98 -6.85 6.59
CA PRO A 40 -4.25 -7.57 6.60
C PRO A 40 -5.43 -6.63 6.31
N SER A 41 -6.43 -7.09 5.56
CA SER A 41 -7.64 -6.31 5.24
C SER A 41 -8.89 -7.11 5.62
N PRO A 42 -9.80 -6.58 6.48
CA PRO A 42 -9.70 -5.31 7.20
C PRO A 42 -8.65 -5.37 8.33
N LEU A 43 -7.95 -4.26 8.54
CA LEU A 43 -6.93 -4.12 9.58
C LEU A 43 -7.56 -4.25 10.97
N PRO A 44 -7.20 -5.28 11.77
CA PRO A 44 -7.62 -5.35 13.15
C PRO A 44 -6.99 -4.17 13.91
N THR A 45 -7.83 -3.36 14.53
CA THR A 45 -7.42 -2.31 15.46
C THR A 45 -8.16 -2.51 16.77
N ARG A 46 -7.68 -1.88 17.85
CA ARG A 46 -8.32 -1.96 19.17
C ARG A 46 -9.81 -1.62 19.17
N ARG A 47 -10.28 -0.73 18.29
CA ARG A 47 -11.71 -0.36 18.17
C ARG A 47 -12.52 -1.29 17.26
N THR A 48 -11.86 -1.95 16.31
CA THR A 48 -12.52 -2.78 15.28
C THR A 48 -12.42 -4.27 15.57
N ARG A 49 -11.53 -4.69 16.49
CA ARG A 49 -11.41 -6.10 16.88
C ARG A 49 -12.66 -6.57 17.65
N THR A 50 -13.10 -7.80 17.40
CA THR A 50 -14.26 -8.37 18.09
C THR A 50 -13.95 -8.63 19.56
N PHE A 51 -15.00 -8.71 20.39
CA PHE A 51 -14.87 -9.06 21.80
C PHE A 51 -14.18 -10.42 21.99
N SER A 52 -14.61 -11.45 21.25
CA SER A 52 -14.03 -12.80 21.32
C SER A 52 -12.55 -12.82 20.92
N ALA A 53 -12.13 -12.03 19.93
CA ALA A 53 -10.73 -11.89 19.56
C ALA A 53 -9.90 -11.27 20.70
N THR A 54 -10.42 -10.22 21.33
CA THR A 54 -9.77 -9.57 22.49
C THR A 54 -9.57 -10.55 23.65
N VAL A 55 -10.61 -11.29 24.02
CA VAL A 55 -10.56 -12.25 25.12
C VAL A 55 -9.53 -13.34 24.86
N ARG A 56 -9.57 -13.98 23.67
CA ARG A 56 -8.59 -15.01 23.30
C ARG A 56 -7.15 -14.50 23.30
N ALA A 57 -6.92 -13.29 22.77
CA ALA A 57 -5.59 -12.68 22.77
C ALA A 57 -5.07 -12.44 24.20
N SER A 58 -5.92 -11.96 25.11
CA SER A 58 -5.55 -11.70 26.51
C SER A 58 -5.25 -12.96 27.33
N GLN A 59 -5.83 -14.10 26.96
CA GLN A 59 -5.61 -15.40 27.62
C GLN A 59 -4.42 -16.17 27.01
N GLY A 60 -3.88 -15.70 25.89
CA GLY A 60 -2.76 -16.34 25.22
C GLY A 60 -1.43 -16.11 25.93
N PRO A 61 -0.40 -16.90 25.59
CA PRO A 61 0.96 -16.67 26.08
C PRO A 61 1.54 -15.35 25.59
N VAL A 62 2.47 -14.79 26.36
CA VAL A 62 3.21 -13.57 26.01
C VAL A 62 4.48 -13.93 25.26
N TYR A 63 4.71 -13.29 24.11
CA TYR A 63 5.91 -13.46 23.30
C TYR A 63 6.79 -12.21 23.31
N LYS A 64 8.08 -12.38 23.02
CA LYS A 64 9.04 -11.29 22.84
C LYS A 64 9.42 -11.16 21.36
N GLY A 65 9.81 -9.95 20.96
CA GLY A 65 10.27 -9.67 19.60
C GLY A 65 10.87 -8.27 19.51
N VAL A 66 11.41 -7.94 18.35
CA VAL A 66 12.02 -6.64 18.07
C VAL A 66 11.16 -5.87 17.07
N CYS A 67 10.89 -4.60 17.34
CA CYS A 67 10.23 -3.73 16.37
C CYS A 67 11.14 -3.55 15.15
N LYS A 68 10.75 -4.15 14.03
CA LYS A 68 11.51 -4.12 12.78
C LYS A 68 11.36 -2.78 12.08
N CYS A 69 10.13 -2.27 12.02
CA CYS A 69 9.83 -0.97 11.47
C CYS A 69 8.56 -0.42 12.09
N PHE A 70 8.49 0.90 12.27
CA PHE A 70 7.27 1.58 12.68
C PHE A 70 7.25 2.98 12.08
N CYS A 71 6.14 3.36 11.46
CA CYS A 71 5.95 4.69 10.93
C CYS A 71 4.75 5.34 11.63
N ARG A 72 5.02 6.30 12.53
CA ARG A 72 3.98 7.00 13.29
C ARG A 72 2.95 7.68 12.38
N SER A 73 3.41 8.32 11.30
CA SER A 73 2.53 8.99 10.32
C SER A 73 1.61 8.02 9.59
N LYS A 74 2.02 6.77 9.38
CA LYS A 74 1.19 5.71 8.78
C LYS A 74 0.38 4.93 9.81
N GLY A 75 0.70 5.05 11.10
CA GLY A 75 0.00 4.38 12.21
C GLY A 75 0.28 2.88 12.34
N HIS A 76 1.29 2.34 11.68
CA HIS A 76 1.58 0.91 11.74
C HIS A 76 3.05 0.55 11.49
N GLY A 77 3.37 -0.72 11.75
CA GLY A 77 4.69 -1.30 11.65
C GLY A 77 4.67 -2.82 11.69
N PHE A 78 5.85 -3.41 11.91
CA PHE A 78 6.04 -4.85 12.04
C PHE A 78 7.01 -5.19 13.19
N ILE A 79 6.77 -6.33 13.83
CA ILE A 79 7.62 -6.92 14.87
C ILE A 79 8.17 -8.24 14.34
N THR A 80 9.48 -8.43 14.42
CA THR A 80 10.11 -9.73 14.18
C THR A 80 10.11 -10.53 15.51
N PRO A 81 9.51 -11.72 15.57
CA PRO A 81 9.48 -12.52 16.80
C PRO A 81 10.89 -12.99 17.19
N ALA A 82 11.14 -13.13 18.50
CA ALA A 82 12.42 -13.62 19.00
C ALA A 82 12.67 -15.09 18.62
N ASP A 83 11.61 -15.89 18.54
CA ASP A 83 11.66 -17.31 18.18
C ASP A 83 11.73 -17.54 16.65
N GLY A 84 11.88 -16.45 15.88
CA GLY A 84 11.85 -16.46 14.42
C GLY A 84 10.44 -16.52 13.84
N GLY A 85 10.33 -16.91 12.57
CA GLY A 85 9.06 -16.93 11.84
C GLY A 85 8.72 -15.60 11.14
N PRO A 86 7.48 -15.47 10.63
CA PRO A 86 7.07 -14.30 9.85
C PRO A 86 6.89 -13.06 10.74
N ASP A 87 7.11 -11.89 10.14
CA ASP A 87 6.89 -10.61 10.81
C ASP A 87 5.40 -10.45 11.19
N ILE A 88 5.16 -9.97 12.40
CA ILE A 88 3.82 -9.72 12.95
C ILE A 88 3.47 -8.25 12.74
N PHE A 89 2.28 -7.98 12.20
CA PHE A 89 1.78 -6.63 12.02
C PHE A 89 1.47 -5.95 13.36
N LEU A 90 1.82 -4.66 13.49
CA LEU A 90 1.55 -3.82 14.65
C LEU A 90 0.78 -2.57 14.22
N HIS A 91 -0.34 -2.29 14.87
CA HIS A 91 -1.09 -1.03 14.71
C HIS A 91 -0.85 -0.11 15.91
N ILE A 92 -0.82 1.21 15.70
CA ILE A 92 -0.58 2.23 16.74
C ILE A 92 -1.61 2.22 17.88
N SER A 93 -2.79 1.65 17.63
CA SER A 93 -3.88 1.61 18.62
C SER A 93 -3.84 0.38 19.53
N GLU A 94 -3.04 -0.64 19.18
CA GLU A 94 -2.84 -1.80 20.05
C GLU A 94 -2.03 -1.38 21.28
#